data_AF-A0A0W0WVD8-F1
#
_entry.id   AF-A0A0W0WVD8-F1
#
_cell.length_a   1.000
_cell.length_b   1.000
_cell.length_c   1.000
_cell.angle_alpha   90.00
_cell.angle_beta   90.00
_cell.angle_gamma   90.00
#
_symmetry.space_group_name_H-M   'P 1'
#
loop_
_entity.id
_entity.type
_entity.pdbx_description
1 polymer ?
#
loop_
_entity_poly.entity_id
_entity_poly.type
_entity_poly.pdbx_seq_one_letter_code
_entity_poly.pdbx_strand_id
1 'polypeptide(L)'
;MLQTLNKLSGAVAAAILYPIKSAILNTLVIFATFVVAVMLIVGLPILVAIKAYNTYQEDKLAFAIWSGLVIGVITTFVGIPLAIFIISVEALAAIADLTNNFIDGIREGYKEGLFFHVTNRFLYNYVGFSSFLTGIIDFVEELVQSSEQPVMDSNGFNKLFEEQQQEVEDFSLLSEEELATAQGKEQLKDAVAHYRELDARLTKLDEAVQKRVGAAALSLKDDDHHDNVEKITATGAVLYGEDGESLEDELMLMEIEQPILAVKLFEISSGQWRAVPGTTKIGDRTNLRSWVETNNSHPLTRERFDLADPHNGKNAKYVLVDYNCKKDARELVEAAKFIRKELNKREISLREAGSTTISHFNHQFTQLFFGDGQNDTAEEAVEPSSSSGYTPT
;
A
#
# COMPACT_ATOMS: atom_id res chain seq x y z
N MET A 1 -45.74 -43.22 -4.45
CA MET A 1 -46.76 -42.23 -4.01
C MET A 1 -46.20 -41.20 -3.02
N LEU A 2 -45.44 -41.60 -1.99
CA LEU A 2 -44.83 -40.63 -1.05
C LEU A 2 -43.79 -39.72 -1.72
N GLN A 3 -42.96 -40.24 -2.62
CA GLN A 3 -41.95 -39.45 -3.33
C GLN A 3 -42.58 -38.41 -4.28
N THR A 4 -43.67 -38.76 -4.96
CA THR A 4 -44.40 -37.83 -5.85
C THR A 4 -45.11 -36.74 -5.04
N LEU A 5 -45.64 -37.08 -3.86
CA LEU A 5 -46.24 -36.11 -2.96
C LEU A 5 -45.19 -35.12 -2.41
N ASN A 6 -43.99 -35.61 -2.07
CA ASN A 6 -42.88 -34.78 -1.58
C ASN A 6 -42.32 -33.84 -2.65
N LYS A 7 -42.24 -34.30 -3.91
CA LYS A 7 -41.88 -33.45 -5.05
C LYS A 7 -42.92 -32.38 -5.35
N LEU A 8 -44.20 -32.75 -5.28
CA LEU A 8 -45.28 -31.80 -5.50
C LEU A 8 -45.35 -30.76 -4.38
N SER A 9 -45.20 -31.18 -3.12
CA SER A 9 -45.19 -30.24 -1.98
C SER A 9 -43.97 -29.32 -2.01
N GLY A 10 -42.79 -29.83 -2.39
CA GLY A 10 -41.60 -29.02 -2.62
C GLY A 10 -41.80 -27.97 -3.72
N ALA A 11 -42.36 -28.37 -4.87
CA ALA A 11 -42.65 -27.45 -5.98
C ALA A 11 -43.64 -26.35 -5.59
N VAL A 12 -44.74 -26.69 -4.90
CA VAL A 12 -45.73 -25.71 -4.44
C VAL A 12 -45.14 -24.77 -3.39
N ALA A 13 -44.39 -25.30 -2.42
CA ALA A 13 -43.73 -24.48 -1.41
C ALA A 13 -42.75 -23.50 -2.04
N ALA A 14 -41.90 -23.95 -2.97
CA ALA A 14 -40.91 -23.12 -3.64
C ALA A 14 -41.55 -22.07 -4.55
N ALA A 15 -42.61 -22.43 -5.28
CA ALA A 15 -43.39 -21.49 -6.11
C ALA A 15 -43.98 -20.32 -5.31
N ILE A 16 -44.25 -20.51 -4.02
CA ILE A 16 -44.79 -19.47 -3.13
C ILE A 16 -43.63 -18.72 -2.45
N LEU A 17 -42.69 -19.45 -1.85
CA LEU A 17 -41.65 -18.87 -1.00
C LEU A 17 -40.62 -18.06 -1.81
N TYR A 18 -40.22 -18.53 -2.98
CA TYR A 18 -39.14 -17.89 -3.75
C TYR A 18 -39.52 -16.50 -4.26
N PRO A 19 -40.70 -16.29 -4.87
CA PRO A 19 -41.16 -14.95 -5.27
C PRO A 19 -41.33 -14.01 -4.09
N ILE A 20 -41.83 -14.50 -2.95
CA ILE A 20 -41.96 -13.68 -1.73
C ILE A 20 -40.59 -13.19 -1.27
N LYS A 21 -39.58 -14.07 -1.24
CA LYS A 21 -38.21 -13.67 -0.88
C LYS A 21 -37.66 -12.63 -1.83
N SER A 22 -37.77 -12.88 -3.14
CA SER A 22 -37.31 -11.97 -4.18
C SER A 22 -37.98 -10.60 -4.05
N ALA A 23 -39.29 -10.55 -3.82
CA ALA A 23 -40.02 -9.31 -3.60
C ALA A 23 -39.51 -8.55 -2.37
N ILE A 24 -39.27 -9.24 -1.24
CA ILE A 24 -38.72 -8.61 -0.03
C ILE A 24 -37.33 -8.03 -0.31
N LEU A 25 -36.43 -8.81 -0.91
CA LEU A 25 -35.06 -8.36 -1.16
C LEU A 25 -35.01 -7.20 -2.16
N ASN A 26 -35.74 -7.30 -3.26
CA ASN A 26 -35.79 -6.23 -4.25
C ASN A 26 -36.45 -4.96 -3.68
N THR A 27 -37.45 -5.08 -2.80
CA THR A 27 -38.02 -3.92 -2.09
C THR A 27 -36.99 -3.27 -1.17
N LEU A 28 -36.19 -4.05 -0.45
CA LEU A 28 -35.12 -3.53 0.41
C LEU A 28 -34.02 -2.84 -0.41
N VAL A 29 -33.64 -3.40 -1.55
CA VAL A 29 -32.67 -2.80 -2.47
C VAL A 29 -33.18 -1.47 -3.00
N ILE A 30 -34.41 -1.43 -3.56
CA ILE A 30 -35.01 -0.19 -4.07
C ILE A 30 -35.12 0.87 -2.97
N PHE A 31 -35.49 0.46 -1.75
CA PHE A 31 -35.54 1.37 -0.61
C PHE A 31 -34.15 1.93 -0.25
N ALA A 32 -33.12 1.08 -0.23
CA ALA A 32 -31.75 1.52 0.01
C ALA A 32 -31.26 2.49 -1.09
N THR A 33 -31.52 2.19 -2.36
CA THR A 33 -31.23 3.08 -3.49
C THR A 33 -31.93 4.42 -3.33
N PHE A 34 -33.21 4.43 -2.95
CA PHE A 34 -33.96 5.65 -2.68
C PHE A 34 -33.33 6.49 -1.55
N VAL A 35 -32.95 5.86 -0.43
CA VAL A 35 -32.30 6.55 0.70
C VAL A 35 -30.96 7.17 0.25
N VAL A 36 -30.14 6.43 -0.47
CA VAL A 36 -28.86 6.93 -1.01
C VAL A 36 -29.10 8.10 -1.98
N ALA A 37 -30.08 7.99 -2.87
CA ALA A 37 -30.43 9.07 -3.80
C ALA A 37 -30.86 10.35 -3.06
N VAL A 38 -31.71 10.23 -2.03
CA VAL A 38 -32.11 11.38 -1.19
C VAL A 38 -30.92 11.98 -0.46
N MET A 39 -30.05 11.14 0.12
CA MET A 39 -28.82 11.59 0.78
C MET A 39 -27.90 12.34 -0.19
N LEU A 40 -27.77 11.88 -1.44
CA LEU A 40 -26.96 12.57 -2.45
C LEU A 40 -27.60 13.90 -2.89
N ILE A 41 -28.91 13.91 -3.18
CA ILE A 41 -29.61 15.10 -3.65
C ILE A 41 -29.61 16.20 -2.58
N VAL A 42 -29.79 15.85 -1.31
CA VAL A 42 -29.83 16.83 -0.20
C VAL A 42 -28.45 17.09 0.39
N GLY A 43 -27.66 16.03 0.59
CA GLY A 43 -26.38 16.10 1.29
C GLY A 43 -25.27 16.73 0.44
N LEU A 44 -25.23 16.47 -0.88
CA LEU A 44 -24.16 16.99 -1.73
C LEU A 44 -24.14 18.53 -1.81
N PRO A 45 -25.28 19.24 -1.98
CA PRO A 45 -25.31 20.70 -1.86
C PRO A 45 -24.79 21.23 -0.53
N ILE A 46 -25.12 20.57 0.58
CA ILE A 46 -24.66 20.95 1.93
C ILE A 46 -23.15 20.77 2.04
N LEU A 47 -22.61 19.63 1.60
CA LEU A 47 -21.17 19.36 1.63
C LEU A 47 -20.39 20.35 0.78
N VAL A 48 -20.89 20.71 -0.41
CA VAL A 48 -20.26 21.73 -1.25
C VAL A 48 -20.31 23.10 -0.58
N ALA A 49 -21.44 23.49 0.02
CA ALA A 49 -21.54 24.75 0.76
C ALA A 49 -20.55 24.82 1.93
N ILE A 50 -20.39 23.73 2.70
CA ILE A 50 -19.40 23.64 3.79
C ILE A 50 -17.98 23.78 3.25
N LYS A 51 -17.65 23.06 2.17
CA LYS A 51 -16.33 23.16 1.54
C LYS A 51 -16.05 24.60 1.08
N ALA A 52 -17.01 25.21 0.39
CA ALA A 52 -16.92 26.58 -0.10
C ALA A 52 -16.74 27.59 1.04
N TYR A 53 -17.44 27.43 2.16
CA TYR A 53 -17.29 28.28 3.35
C TYR A 53 -15.87 28.23 3.93
N ASN A 54 -15.24 27.05 3.90
CA ASN A 54 -13.90 26.85 4.45
C ASN A 54 -12.78 27.31 3.50
N THR A 55 -13.01 27.31 2.19
CA THR A 55 -11.99 27.62 1.19
C THR A 55 -11.81 29.11 0.93
N TYR A 56 -12.89 29.90 0.85
CA TYR A 56 -12.80 31.32 0.46
C TYR A 56 -12.61 32.21 1.69
N GLN A 57 -11.73 33.21 1.66
CA GLN A 57 -11.49 34.08 2.83
C GLN A 57 -12.42 35.30 2.87
N GLU A 58 -12.68 35.89 1.70
CA GLU A 58 -13.60 37.01 1.52
C GLU A 58 -15.00 36.48 1.19
N ASP A 59 -16.04 37.09 1.77
CA ASP A 59 -17.45 36.78 1.53
C ASP A 59 -17.85 35.30 1.66
N LYS A 60 -17.20 34.58 2.59
CA LYS A 60 -17.43 33.16 2.94
C LYS A 60 -18.87 32.72 2.87
N LEU A 61 -19.75 33.46 3.52
CA LEU A 61 -21.16 33.11 3.66
C LEU A 61 -21.92 33.27 2.34
N ALA A 62 -21.69 34.36 1.60
CA ALA A 62 -22.36 34.59 0.32
C ALA A 62 -21.95 33.53 -0.70
N PHE A 63 -20.65 33.22 -0.79
CA PHE A 63 -20.13 32.21 -1.70
C PHE A 63 -20.58 30.79 -1.34
N ALA A 64 -20.63 30.44 -0.05
CA ALA A 64 -21.15 29.17 0.42
C ALA A 64 -22.64 28.98 0.09
N ILE A 65 -23.46 30.01 0.31
CA ILE A 65 -24.89 29.98 -0.04
C ILE A 65 -25.06 29.81 -1.55
N TRP A 66 -24.32 30.59 -2.35
CA TRP A 66 -24.44 30.54 -3.80
C TRP A 66 -24.02 29.19 -4.37
N SER A 67 -22.89 28.64 -3.92
CA SER A 67 -22.40 27.33 -4.38
C SER A 67 -23.36 26.19 -3.98
N GLY A 68 -23.87 26.22 -2.74
CA GLY A 68 -24.91 25.29 -2.30
C GLY A 68 -26.19 25.39 -3.13
N LEU A 69 -26.64 26.60 -3.47
CA LEU A 69 -27.84 26.81 -4.29
C LEU A 69 -27.64 26.30 -5.72
N VAL A 70 -26.53 26.65 -6.38
CA VAL A 70 -26.23 26.22 -7.75
C VAL A 70 -26.17 24.69 -7.82
N ILE A 71 -25.45 24.05 -6.90
CA ILE A 71 -25.38 22.59 -6.83
C ILE A 71 -26.72 21.97 -6.46
N GLY A 72 -27.50 22.59 -5.57
CA GLY A 72 -28.87 22.20 -5.25
C GLY A 72 -29.78 22.18 -6.47
N VAL A 73 -29.69 23.20 -7.33
CA VAL A 73 -30.42 23.26 -8.60
C VAL A 73 -29.96 22.14 -9.53
N ILE A 74 -28.65 21.95 -9.72
CA ILE A 74 -28.11 20.89 -10.59
C ILE A 74 -28.55 19.50 -10.11
N THR A 75 -28.37 19.20 -8.82
CA THR A 75 -28.76 17.91 -8.22
C THR A 75 -30.26 17.68 -8.27
N THR A 76 -31.09 18.72 -8.19
CA THR A 76 -32.54 18.60 -8.37
C THR A 76 -32.90 18.29 -9.83
N PHE A 77 -32.38 19.05 -10.79
CA PHE A 77 -32.74 18.90 -12.20
C PHE A 77 -32.12 17.67 -12.87
N VAL A 78 -30.94 17.24 -12.44
CA VAL A 78 -30.23 16.07 -13.00
C VAL A 78 -30.42 14.85 -12.11
N GLY A 79 -30.26 15.02 -10.79
CA GLY A 79 -30.29 13.92 -9.83
C GLY A 79 -31.68 13.29 -9.68
N ILE A 80 -32.77 14.08 -9.68
CA ILE A 80 -34.13 13.51 -9.57
C ILE A 80 -34.47 12.64 -10.80
N PRO A 81 -34.31 13.11 -12.06
CA PRO A 81 -34.55 12.25 -13.22
C PRO A 81 -33.67 11.01 -13.25
N LEU A 82 -32.39 11.14 -12.87
CA LEU A 82 -31.48 10.00 -12.78
C LEU A 82 -31.93 8.98 -11.72
N ALA A 83 -32.33 9.44 -10.54
CA ALA A 83 -32.84 8.57 -9.48
C ALA A 83 -34.12 7.85 -9.90
N ILE A 84 -35.06 8.56 -10.54
CA ILE A 84 -36.29 7.96 -11.10
C ILE A 84 -35.93 6.90 -12.13
N PHE A 85 -34.99 7.19 -13.02
CA PHE A 85 -34.52 6.24 -14.04
C PHE A 85 -33.94 4.97 -13.41
N ILE A 86 -33.02 5.10 -12.46
CA ILE A 86 -32.39 3.95 -11.77
C ILE A 86 -33.45 3.11 -11.05
N ILE A 87 -34.32 3.74 -10.25
CA ILE A 87 -35.40 3.05 -9.53
C ILE A 87 -36.36 2.35 -10.51
N SER A 88 -36.62 2.95 -11.67
CA SER A 88 -37.47 2.32 -12.70
C SER A 88 -36.82 1.07 -13.28
N VAL A 89 -35.51 1.10 -13.54
CA VAL A 89 -34.74 -0.07 -14.00
C VAL A 89 -34.75 -1.16 -12.94
N GLU A 90 -34.51 -0.81 -11.67
CA GLU A 90 -34.56 -1.75 -10.55
C GLU A 90 -35.95 -2.38 -10.39
N ALA A 91 -37.03 -1.59 -10.54
CA ALA A 91 -38.40 -2.09 -10.46
C ALA A 91 -38.72 -3.08 -11.59
N LEU A 92 -38.26 -2.81 -12.82
CA LEU A 92 -38.41 -3.75 -13.94
C LEU A 92 -37.61 -5.04 -13.70
N ALA A 93 -36.38 -4.93 -13.21
CA ALA A 93 -35.57 -6.09 -12.82
C ALA A 93 -36.26 -6.90 -11.71
N ALA A 94 -36.85 -6.23 -10.72
CA ALA A 94 -37.57 -6.88 -9.62
C ALA A 94 -38.77 -7.71 -10.11
N ILE A 95 -39.51 -7.23 -11.12
CA ILE A 95 -40.61 -7.96 -11.74
C ILE A 95 -40.09 -9.20 -12.50
N ALA A 96 -38.97 -9.04 -13.22
CA ALA A 96 -38.32 -10.15 -13.92
C ALA A 96 -37.83 -11.21 -12.93
N ASP A 97 -37.17 -10.80 -11.84
CA ASP A 97 -36.70 -11.68 -10.77
C ASP A 97 -37.84 -12.44 -10.12
N LEU A 98 -38.97 -11.78 -9.84
CA LEU A 98 -40.14 -12.42 -9.26
C LEU A 98 -40.65 -13.57 -10.16
N THR A 99 -40.66 -13.33 -11.47
CA THR A 99 -41.07 -14.33 -12.48
C THR A 99 -40.07 -15.47 -12.60
N ASN A 100 -38.77 -15.15 -12.66
CA ASN A 100 -37.70 -16.14 -12.75
C ASN A 100 -37.65 -17.01 -11.50
N ASN A 101 -37.72 -16.41 -10.31
CA ASN A 101 -37.74 -17.11 -9.03
C ASN A 101 -38.98 -17.99 -8.85
N PHE A 102 -40.13 -17.61 -9.43
CA PHE A 102 -41.30 -18.48 -9.48
C PHE A 102 -41.03 -19.75 -10.30
N ILE A 103 -40.51 -19.58 -11.52
CA ILE A 103 -40.20 -20.70 -12.43
C ILE A 103 -39.11 -21.60 -11.85
N ASP A 104 -38.03 -20.99 -11.34
CA ASP A 104 -36.92 -21.70 -10.71
C ASP A 104 -37.35 -22.39 -9.42
N GLY A 105 -38.24 -21.76 -8.64
CA GLY A 105 -38.85 -22.38 -7.47
C GLY A 105 -39.60 -23.67 -7.83
N ILE A 106 -40.49 -23.64 -8.85
CA ILE A 106 -41.19 -24.84 -9.31
C ILE A 106 -40.19 -25.91 -9.76
N ARG A 107 -39.19 -25.52 -10.57
CA ARG A 107 -38.22 -26.44 -11.16
C ARG A 107 -37.35 -27.10 -10.09
N GLU A 108 -36.85 -26.33 -9.14
CA GLU A 108 -35.99 -26.80 -8.06
C GLU A 108 -36.78 -27.61 -7.05
N GLY A 109 -37.93 -27.10 -6.60
CA GLY A 109 -38.80 -27.79 -5.66
C GLY A 109 -39.26 -29.16 -6.17
N TYR A 110 -39.50 -29.29 -7.48
CA TYR A 110 -39.84 -30.57 -8.10
C TYR A 110 -38.64 -31.53 -8.22
N LYS A 111 -37.44 -31.01 -8.50
CA LYS A 111 -36.22 -31.83 -8.66
C LYS A 111 -35.71 -32.38 -7.33
N GLU A 112 -35.49 -31.49 -6.37
CA GLU A 112 -34.87 -31.81 -5.08
C GLU A 112 -35.89 -32.40 -4.10
N GLY A 113 -37.17 -32.09 -4.31
CA GLY A 113 -38.28 -32.83 -3.73
C GLY A 113 -38.34 -32.89 -2.22
N LEU A 114 -37.78 -31.90 -1.51
CA LEU A 114 -37.87 -31.80 -0.05
C LEU A 114 -38.22 -30.37 0.36
N PHE A 115 -39.31 -30.22 1.13
CA PHE A 115 -39.69 -28.96 1.77
C PHE A 115 -38.54 -28.36 2.60
N PHE A 116 -37.73 -29.21 3.23
CA PHE A 116 -36.55 -28.79 3.99
C PHE A 116 -35.49 -28.11 3.11
N HIS A 117 -35.22 -28.64 1.91
CA HIS A 117 -34.27 -28.05 0.97
C HIS A 117 -34.71 -26.65 0.52
N VAL A 118 -35.98 -26.53 0.13
CA VAL A 118 -36.60 -25.26 -0.27
C VAL A 118 -36.55 -24.23 0.86
N THR A 119 -36.87 -24.65 2.09
CA THR A 119 -36.84 -23.77 3.27
C THR A 119 -35.41 -23.35 3.61
N ASN A 120 -34.45 -24.28 3.52
CA ASN A 120 -33.05 -24.00 3.78
C ASN A 120 -32.50 -22.98 2.77
N ARG A 121 -32.77 -23.18 1.47
CA ARG A 121 -32.36 -22.23 0.43
C ARG A 121 -33.05 -20.87 0.59
N PHE A 122 -34.34 -20.86 0.95
CA PHE A 122 -35.08 -19.66 1.28
C PHE A 122 -34.52 -18.91 2.50
N LEU A 123 -33.95 -19.58 3.51
CA LEU A 123 -33.40 -18.90 4.68
C LEU A 123 -31.96 -18.41 4.49
N TYR A 124 -31.10 -19.17 3.80
CA TYR A 124 -29.66 -18.90 3.80
C TYR A 124 -29.09 -18.28 2.52
N ASN A 125 -29.71 -18.47 1.35
CA ASN A 125 -29.18 -17.92 0.10
C ASN A 125 -29.92 -16.63 -0.28
N TYR A 126 -29.26 -15.47 -0.22
CA TYR A 126 -29.88 -14.17 -0.54
C TYR A 126 -29.57 -13.69 -1.95
N VAL A 127 -28.34 -13.91 -2.42
CA VAL A 127 -27.83 -13.42 -3.70
C VAL A 127 -28.63 -13.98 -4.88
N GLY A 128 -28.96 -15.27 -4.84
CA GLY A 128 -29.68 -15.92 -5.93
C GLY A 128 -31.12 -15.45 -6.15
N PHE A 129 -31.66 -14.54 -5.33
CA PHE A 129 -33.05 -14.07 -5.41
C PHE A 129 -33.19 -12.63 -5.93
N SER A 130 -32.07 -11.93 -6.18
CA SER A 130 -32.05 -10.57 -6.71
C SER A 130 -30.90 -10.42 -7.71
N SER A 131 -31.22 -10.21 -8.99
CA SER A 131 -30.21 -10.00 -10.03
C SER A 131 -29.36 -8.75 -9.77
N PHE A 132 -29.91 -7.75 -9.09
CA PHE A 132 -29.18 -6.54 -8.73
C PHE A 132 -28.10 -6.81 -7.68
N LEU A 133 -28.41 -7.60 -6.63
CA LEU A 133 -27.42 -8.00 -5.63
C LEU A 133 -26.29 -8.83 -6.26
N THR A 134 -26.62 -9.74 -7.18
CA THR A 134 -25.61 -10.48 -7.95
C THR A 134 -24.73 -9.52 -8.74
N GLY A 135 -25.31 -8.57 -9.47
CA GLY A 135 -24.55 -7.58 -10.23
C GLY A 135 -23.63 -6.70 -9.36
N ILE A 136 -24.06 -6.34 -8.14
CA ILE A 136 -23.19 -5.63 -7.18
C ILE A 136 -22.01 -6.51 -6.77
N ILE A 137 -22.24 -7.78 -6.45
CA ILE A 137 -21.19 -8.71 -6.04
C ILE A 137 -20.21 -8.92 -7.18
N ASP A 138 -20.70 -9.18 -8.40
CA ASP A 138 -19.87 -9.35 -9.59
C ASP A 138 -19.01 -8.11 -9.85
N PHE A 139 -19.59 -6.91 -9.71
CA PHE A 139 -18.85 -5.66 -9.84
C PHE A 139 -17.81 -5.45 -8.73
N VAL A 140 -18.12 -5.80 -7.48
CA VAL A 140 -17.15 -5.73 -6.38
C VAL A 140 -16.03 -6.74 -6.57
N GLU A 141 -16.34 -7.96 -7.00
CA GLU A 141 -15.35 -8.98 -7.34
C GLU A 141 -14.48 -8.52 -8.52
N GLU A 142 -15.06 -7.91 -9.55
CA GLU A 142 -14.30 -7.34 -10.67
C GLU A 142 -13.42 -6.18 -10.22
N LEU A 143 -13.91 -5.30 -9.34
CA LEU A 143 -13.09 -4.23 -8.75
C LEU A 143 -11.93 -4.79 -7.94
N VAL A 144 -12.18 -5.80 -7.11
CA VAL A 144 -11.16 -6.47 -6.30
C VAL A 144 -10.15 -7.18 -7.20
N GLN A 145 -10.59 -7.92 -8.21
CA GLN A 145 -9.71 -8.62 -9.17
C GLN A 145 -8.96 -7.65 -10.08
N SER A 146 -9.56 -6.52 -10.47
CA SER A 146 -8.84 -5.46 -11.19
C SER A 146 -7.80 -4.76 -10.32
N SER A 147 -7.95 -4.85 -8.99
CA SER A 147 -6.96 -4.43 -8.01
C SER A 147 -5.98 -5.54 -7.61
N GLU A 148 -6.22 -6.79 -8.01
CA GLU A 148 -5.24 -7.87 -7.88
C GLU A 148 -4.08 -7.53 -8.82
N GLN A 149 -3.05 -6.96 -8.21
CA GLN A 149 -1.82 -6.60 -8.88
C GLN A 149 -1.25 -7.86 -9.53
N PRO A 150 -0.63 -7.74 -10.72
CA PRO A 150 0.00 -8.88 -11.37
C PRO A 150 0.99 -9.50 -10.38
N VAL A 151 0.70 -10.75 -10.02
CA VAL A 151 1.54 -11.54 -9.15
C VAL A 151 2.92 -11.62 -9.78
N MET A 152 3.96 -11.30 -9.01
CA MET A 152 5.33 -11.41 -9.48
C MET A 152 5.67 -12.89 -9.60
N ASP A 153 5.96 -13.36 -10.81
CA ASP A 153 6.39 -14.73 -11.02
C ASP A 153 7.80 -14.95 -10.45
N SER A 154 8.21 -16.21 -10.29
CA SER A 154 9.55 -16.55 -9.80
C SER A 154 10.68 -15.89 -10.60
N ASN A 155 10.47 -15.64 -11.89
CA ASN A 155 11.45 -14.95 -12.73
C ASN A 155 11.53 -13.46 -12.39
N GLY A 156 10.39 -12.80 -12.17
CA GLY A 156 10.30 -11.43 -11.70
C GLY A 156 11.00 -11.25 -10.35
N PHE A 157 10.81 -12.18 -9.41
CA PHE A 157 11.50 -12.16 -8.12
C PHE A 157 13.02 -12.26 -8.29
N ASN A 158 13.49 -13.18 -9.15
CA ASN A 158 14.92 -13.33 -9.42
C ASN A 158 15.54 -12.09 -10.09
N LYS A 159 14.79 -11.37 -10.93
CA LYS A 159 15.26 -10.10 -11.52
C LYS A 159 15.58 -9.03 -10.47
N LEU A 160 14.96 -9.09 -9.28
CA LEU A 160 15.28 -8.17 -8.18
C LEU A 160 16.70 -8.37 -7.63
N PHE A 161 17.33 -9.53 -7.88
CA PHE A 161 18.73 -9.82 -7.53
C PHE A 161 19.70 -9.50 -8.66
N GLU A 162 19.25 -9.57 -9.91
CA GLU A 162 20.13 -9.62 -11.10
C GLU A 162 20.86 -8.32 -11.42
N GLU A 163 20.50 -7.18 -10.82
CA GLU A 163 20.96 -5.89 -11.35
C GLU A 163 22.15 -5.21 -10.68
N GLN A 164 22.77 -5.74 -9.61
CA GLN A 164 23.92 -5.03 -9.01
C GLN A 164 25.00 -5.91 -8.40
N GLN A 165 25.85 -6.50 -9.25
CA GLN A 165 27.25 -6.70 -8.90
C GLN A 165 28.03 -5.41 -9.20
N GLN A 166 27.79 -4.35 -8.42
CA GLN A 166 28.73 -3.24 -8.41
C GLN A 166 29.89 -3.67 -7.54
N GLU A 167 31.07 -3.86 -8.13
CA GLU A 167 32.32 -4.20 -7.43
C GLU A 167 32.50 -3.18 -6.28
N VAL A 168 32.26 -3.63 -5.05
CA VAL A 168 32.45 -2.79 -3.87
C VAL A 168 33.95 -2.68 -3.65
N GLU A 169 34.60 -1.72 -4.31
CA GLU A 169 35.97 -1.35 -4.00
C GLU A 169 36.06 -0.88 -2.54
N ASP A 170 36.98 -1.54 -1.82
CA ASP A 170 37.51 -1.27 -0.48
C ASP A 170 36.52 -0.61 0.50
N PHE A 171 35.62 -1.42 1.06
CA PHE A 171 34.73 -0.99 2.14
C PHE A 171 35.38 -1.18 3.51
N SER A 172 35.49 -0.09 4.26
CA SER A 172 35.81 -0.09 5.68
C SER A 172 34.76 0.71 6.44
N LEU A 173 34.34 0.22 7.61
CA LEU A 173 33.42 0.93 8.50
C LEU A 173 34.03 2.26 8.94
N LEU A 174 33.18 3.26 9.19
CA LEU A 174 33.61 4.53 9.78
C LEU A 174 34.15 4.30 11.19
N SER A 175 35.30 4.90 11.50
CA SER A 175 35.83 4.88 12.86
C SER A 175 35.00 5.80 13.78
N GLU A 176 35.04 5.55 15.09
CA GLU A 176 34.39 6.44 16.08
C GLU A 176 34.92 7.88 16.01
N GLU A 177 36.18 8.06 15.64
CA GLU A 177 36.78 9.39 15.43
C GLU A 177 36.18 10.09 14.20
N GLU A 178 35.98 9.36 13.09
CA GLU A 178 35.30 9.87 11.89
C GLU A 178 33.85 10.25 12.21
N LEU A 179 33.13 9.41 12.96
CA LEU A 179 31.75 9.65 13.36
C LEU A 179 31.61 10.84 14.31
N ALA A 180 32.49 10.96 15.32
CA ALA A 180 32.50 12.09 16.24
C ALA A 180 32.79 13.41 15.51
N THR A 181 33.75 13.38 14.57
CA THR A 181 34.09 14.55 13.74
C THR A 181 32.93 14.93 12.80
N ALA A 182 32.25 13.94 12.21
CA ALA A 182 31.12 14.16 11.33
C ALA A 182 29.89 14.68 12.09
N GLN A 183 29.62 14.16 13.30
CA GLN A 183 28.50 14.59 14.15
C GLN A 183 28.63 16.06 14.58
N GLY A 184 29.85 16.58 14.71
CA GLY A 184 30.09 18.00 14.97
C GLY A 184 29.74 18.94 13.80
N LYS A 185 29.40 18.40 12.62
CA LYS A 185 29.00 19.17 11.44
C LYS A 185 27.49 19.04 11.22
N GLU A 186 26.77 20.15 11.34
CA GLU A 186 25.30 20.17 11.21
C GLU A 186 24.81 19.52 9.90
N GLN A 187 25.53 19.71 8.80
CA GLN A 187 25.20 19.16 7.48
C GLN A 187 25.30 17.63 7.38
N LEU A 188 26.05 16.98 8.28
CA LEU A 188 26.24 15.52 8.28
C LEU A 188 25.44 14.81 9.36
N LYS A 189 24.74 15.57 10.20
CA LYS A 189 24.07 15.04 11.39
C LYS A 189 23.07 13.94 11.05
N ASP A 190 22.22 14.16 10.04
CA ASP A 190 21.21 13.20 9.62
C ASP A 190 21.84 11.96 8.96
N ALA A 191 22.86 12.17 8.12
CA ALA A 191 23.60 11.06 7.49
C ALA A 191 24.32 10.18 8.52
N VAL A 192 24.91 10.79 9.55
CA VAL A 192 25.56 10.08 10.67
C VAL A 192 24.53 9.34 11.51
N ALA A 193 23.36 9.93 11.76
CA ALA A 193 22.28 9.27 12.49
C ALA A 193 21.80 8.02 11.76
N HIS A 194 21.48 8.12 10.47
CA HIS A 194 21.07 6.96 9.66
C HIS A 194 22.17 5.91 9.53
N TYR A 195 23.43 6.32 9.36
CA TYR A 195 24.57 5.39 9.33
C TYR A 195 24.66 4.59 10.63
N ARG A 196 24.59 5.26 11.80
CA ARG A 196 24.65 4.58 13.10
C ARG A 196 23.47 3.66 13.34
N GLU A 197 22.27 4.09 12.95
CA GLU A 197 21.06 3.29 13.07
C GLU A 197 21.17 2.00 12.25
N LEU A 198 21.55 2.12 10.97
CA LEU A 198 21.71 0.96 10.08
C LEU A 198 22.87 0.06 10.54
N ASP A 199 24.01 0.62 10.94
CA ASP A 199 25.15 -0.16 11.46
C ASP A 199 24.79 -0.94 12.72
N ALA A 200 24.07 -0.32 13.67
CA ALA A 200 23.60 -0.98 14.88
C ALA A 200 22.63 -2.13 14.55
N ARG A 201 21.70 -1.92 13.62
CA ARG A 201 20.75 -2.96 13.18
C ARG A 201 21.45 -4.14 12.51
N LEU A 202 22.41 -3.88 11.63
CA LEU A 202 23.18 -4.93 10.98
C LEU A 202 24.11 -5.67 11.97
N THR A 203 24.61 -4.98 13.01
CA THR A 203 25.36 -5.62 14.09
C THR A 203 24.47 -6.60 14.86
N LYS A 204 23.26 -6.18 15.25
CA LYS A 204 22.27 -7.07 15.89
C LYS A 204 21.95 -8.29 15.01
N LEU A 205 21.84 -8.08 13.69
CA LEU A 205 21.64 -9.16 12.72
C LEU A 205 22.83 -10.13 12.67
N ASP A 206 24.06 -9.63 12.60
CA ASP A 206 25.28 -10.44 12.60
C ASP A 206 25.37 -11.29 13.88
N GLU A 207 25.09 -10.71 15.05
CA GLU A 207 25.06 -11.42 16.33
C GLU A 207 24.00 -12.53 16.34
N ALA A 208 22.79 -12.25 15.82
CA ALA A 208 21.72 -13.23 15.71
C ALA A 208 22.10 -14.40 14.80
N VAL A 209 22.68 -14.12 13.63
CA VAL A 209 23.15 -15.14 12.68
C VAL A 209 24.28 -15.98 13.29
N GLN A 210 25.26 -15.35 13.94
CA GLN A 210 26.37 -16.05 14.60
C GLN A 210 25.89 -16.96 15.74
N LYS A 211 24.95 -16.49 16.57
CA LYS A 211 24.36 -17.28 17.65
C LYS A 211 23.69 -18.55 17.10
N ARG A 212 23.02 -18.48 15.94
CA ARG A 212 22.42 -19.65 15.29
C ARG A 212 23.44 -20.61 14.71
N VAL A 213 24.46 -20.09 14.01
CA VAL A 213 25.54 -20.94 13.48
C VAL A 213 26.27 -21.65 14.63
N GLY A 214 26.51 -20.95 15.74
CA GLY A 214 27.09 -21.53 16.95
C GLY A 214 26.22 -22.61 17.59
N ALA A 215 24.92 -22.36 17.72
CA ALA A 215 23.96 -23.34 18.26
C ALA A 215 23.83 -24.59 17.37
N ALA A 216 23.77 -24.42 16.05
CA ALA A 216 23.76 -25.53 15.09
C ALA A 216 25.05 -26.35 15.16
N ALA A 217 26.21 -25.69 15.27
CA ALA A 217 27.50 -26.36 15.42
C ALA A 217 27.65 -27.12 16.75
N LEU A 218 26.99 -26.66 17.81
CA LEU A 218 26.92 -27.39 19.10
C LEU A 218 26.01 -28.61 19.00
N SER A 219 24.84 -28.47 18.35
CA SER A 219 23.90 -29.58 18.14
C SER A 219 24.49 -30.71 17.29
N LEU A 220 25.37 -30.41 16.34
CA LEU A 220 26.06 -31.41 15.51
C LEU A 220 27.21 -32.13 16.24
N LYS A 221 27.66 -31.63 17.39
CA LYS A 221 28.70 -32.29 18.20
C LYS A 221 28.13 -33.25 19.24
N ASP A 222 26.84 -33.15 19.55
CA ASP A 222 26.11 -34.00 20.50
C ASP A 222 25.46 -35.24 19.81
N ASP A 223 26.08 -35.72 18.73
CA ASP A 223 25.61 -36.80 17.83
C ASP A 223 25.55 -38.21 18.45
N ASP A 224 25.50 -38.31 19.79
CA ASP A 224 25.37 -39.60 20.48
C ASP A 224 23.96 -39.88 21.02
N HIS A 225 22.99 -38.97 20.95
CA HIS A 225 21.62 -39.21 21.47
C HIS A 225 20.50 -38.89 20.46
N HIS A 226 19.78 -39.94 20.08
CA HIS A 226 18.71 -40.00 19.07
C HIS A 226 17.40 -39.25 19.41
N ASP A 227 17.36 -38.41 20.45
CA ASP A 227 16.13 -37.74 20.96
C ASP A 227 16.04 -36.22 20.68
N ASN A 228 16.99 -35.63 19.93
CA ASN A 228 17.14 -34.16 19.87
C ASN A 228 16.41 -33.42 18.74
N VAL A 229 15.66 -34.09 17.85
CA VAL A 229 14.95 -33.38 16.76
C VAL A 229 13.89 -32.41 17.30
N GLU A 230 13.26 -32.74 18.43
CA GLU A 230 12.24 -31.88 19.07
C GLU A 230 12.86 -30.66 19.81
N LYS A 231 14.14 -30.77 20.23
CA LYS A 231 14.87 -29.67 20.91
C LYS A 231 15.39 -28.62 19.94
N ILE A 232 15.73 -28.98 18.71
CA ILE A 232 16.18 -28.01 17.69
C ILE A 232 15.01 -27.11 17.27
N THR A 233 13.81 -27.68 17.13
CA THR A 233 12.58 -26.90 16.86
C THR A 233 12.19 -26.00 18.05
N ALA A 234 12.41 -26.47 19.28
CA ALA A 234 12.18 -25.66 20.48
C ALA A 234 13.22 -24.53 20.67
N THR A 235 14.38 -24.59 20.01
CA THR A 235 15.44 -23.56 20.13
C THR A 235 15.26 -22.41 19.12
N GLY A 236 14.61 -22.65 17.97
CA GLY A 236 14.17 -21.58 17.05
C GLY A 236 13.18 -20.60 17.71
N ALA A 237 12.39 -21.08 18.67
CA ALA A 237 11.48 -20.25 19.46
C ALA A 237 12.17 -19.33 20.51
N VAL A 238 13.50 -19.41 20.70
CA VAL A 238 14.23 -18.75 21.81
C VAL A 238 14.93 -17.45 21.37
N LEU A 239 14.51 -16.83 20.27
CA LEU A 239 15.02 -15.53 19.80
C LEU A 239 13.99 -14.41 19.78
N TYR A 240 12.92 -14.53 20.56
CA TYR A 240 12.53 -13.37 21.36
C TYR A 240 13.58 -13.30 22.47
N GLY A 241 14.43 -12.26 22.47
CA GLY A 241 15.33 -12.04 23.59
C GLY A 241 14.54 -12.10 24.91
N GLU A 242 15.20 -12.40 26.04
CA GLU A 242 14.57 -12.25 27.36
C GLU A 242 13.99 -10.82 27.56
N ASP A 243 14.37 -9.88 26.69
CA ASP A 243 13.97 -8.47 26.66
C ASP A 243 12.82 -8.17 25.67
N GLY A 244 12.38 -9.13 24.85
CA GLY A 244 11.25 -8.97 23.93
C GLY A 244 11.44 -7.99 22.76
N GLU A 245 12.63 -7.42 22.55
CA GLU A 245 12.90 -6.52 21.42
C GLU A 245 13.05 -7.32 20.11
N SER A 246 11.94 -7.47 19.37
CA SER A 246 11.99 -7.78 17.93
C SER A 246 12.80 -6.71 17.21
N LEU A 247 13.60 -7.06 16.20
CA LEU A 247 14.21 -6.08 15.31
C LEU A 247 13.07 -5.24 14.68
N GLU A 248 12.96 -3.97 15.07
CA GLU A 248 11.84 -3.08 14.71
C GLU A 248 11.64 -2.88 13.19
N ASP A 249 12.56 -3.38 12.36
CA ASP A 249 12.57 -3.17 10.93
C ASP A 249 12.68 -4.46 10.11
N GLU A 250 12.15 -5.55 10.66
CA GLU A 250 11.87 -6.78 9.94
C GLU A 250 10.75 -6.53 8.91
N LEU A 251 11.01 -6.84 7.65
CA LEU A 251 10.02 -6.86 6.57
C LEU A 251 8.78 -7.65 6.96
N MET A 252 8.97 -8.72 7.73
CA MET A 252 7.93 -9.56 8.28
C MET A 252 8.37 -10.00 9.67
N LEU A 253 7.44 -9.94 10.64
CA LEU A 253 7.63 -10.38 12.04
C LEU A 253 7.82 -11.90 12.13
N MET A 254 8.89 -12.41 11.54
CA MET A 254 9.20 -13.82 11.40
C MET A 254 10.70 -14.05 11.58
N GLU A 255 11.05 -15.24 12.04
CA GLU A 255 12.44 -15.60 12.30
C GLU A 255 13.31 -15.53 11.01
N ILE A 256 14.42 -14.79 11.06
CA ILE A 256 15.31 -14.56 9.91
C ILE A 256 16.34 -15.67 9.72
N GLU A 257 16.05 -16.70 8.91
CA GLU A 257 16.98 -17.80 8.66
C GLU A 257 18.01 -17.49 7.56
N GLN A 258 17.55 -16.91 6.45
CA GLN A 258 18.34 -16.51 5.30
C GLN A 258 18.24 -15.00 5.12
N PRO A 259 19.12 -14.23 5.78
CA PRO A 259 18.98 -12.78 5.82
C PRO A 259 19.14 -12.18 4.42
N ILE A 260 18.19 -11.31 4.08
CA ILE A 260 18.16 -10.57 2.82
C ILE A 260 17.89 -9.10 3.09
N LEU A 261 18.49 -8.22 2.30
CA LEU A 261 18.25 -6.79 2.32
C LEU A 261 17.36 -6.40 1.15
N ALA A 262 16.24 -5.73 1.42
CA ALA A 262 15.47 -5.01 0.42
C ALA A 262 15.84 -3.53 0.47
N VAL A 263 16.37 -3.00 -0.63
CA VAL A 263 16.85 -1.61 -0.70
C VAL A 263 16.10 -0.90 -1.82
N LYS A 264 15.51 0.26 -1.51
CA LYS A 264 14.97 1.15 -2.55
C LYS A 264 16.10 1.94 -3.16
N LEU A 265 16.20 1.89 -4.48
CA LEU A 265 17.18 2.63 -5.27
C LEU A 265 16.47 3.70 -6.09
N PHE A 266 17.16 4.80 -6.37
CA PHE A 266 16.71 5.82 -7.31
C PHE A 266 17.78 6.15 -8.35
N GLU A 267 17.35 6.51 -9.55
CA GLU A 267 18.23 6.79 -10.68
C GLU A 267 18.74 8.24 -10.63
N ILE A 268 20.05 8.43 -10.55
CA ILE A 268 20.68 9.77 -10.55
C ILE A 268 20.97 10.23 -11.97
N SER A 269 21.44 9.31 -12.80
CA SER A 269 21.70 9.47 -14.22
C SER A 269 21.52 8.10 -14.88
N SER A 270 21.30 8.04 -16.20
CA SER A 270 21.09 6.79 -16.96
C SER A 270 21.98 5.64 -16.48
N GLY A 271 21.39 4.63 -15.83
CA GLY A 271 22.09 3.43 -15.35
C GLY A 271 22.90 3.59 -14.06
N GLN A 272 22.97 4.78 -13.47
CA GLN A 272 23.55 5.03 -12.14
C GLN A 272 22.45 5.14 -11.10
N TRP A 273 22.37 4.12 -10.26
CA TRP A 273 21.43 4.03 -9.16
C TRP A 273 22.11 4.36 -7.83
N ARG A 274 21.39 4.91 -6.85
CA ARG A 274 21.85 5.03 -5.46
C ARG A 274 20.77 4.59 -4.48
N ALA A 275 21.19 4.19 -3.29
CA ALA A 275 20.27 3.82 -2.23
C ALA A 275 19.52 5.05 -1.71
N VAL A 276 18.22 4.90 -1.46
CA VAL A 276 17.43 5.90 -0.74
C VAL A 276 17.71 5.72 0.77
N PRO A 277 18.19 6.75 1.49
CA PRO A 277 18.46 6.64 2.91
C PRO A 277 17.24 6.21 3.73
N GLY A 278 17.43 5.38 4.75
CA GLY A 278 16.40 4.86 5.64
C GLY A 278 15.47 3.82 5.01
N THR A 279 15.73 3.36 3.78
CA THR A 279 14.86 2.42 3.07
C THR A 279 15.34 0.98 3.09
N THR A 280 16.56 0.71 3.57
CA THR A 280 17.04 -0.66 3.72
C THR A 280 16.23 -1.41 4.77
N LYS A 281 15.52 -2.44 4.33
CA LYS A 281 14.76 -3.35 5.20
C LYS A 281 15.41 -4.72 5.24
N ILE A 282 15.40 -5.33 6.42
CA ILE A 282 15.98 -6.65 6.66
C ILE A 282 14.84 -7.65 6.66
N GLY A 283 15.00 -8.79 6.00
CA GLY A 283 14.01 -9.86 6.04
C GLY A 283 14.63 -11.22 5.88
N ASP A 284 13.77 -12.23 5.84
CA ASP A 284 14.12 -13.58 5.45
C ASP A 284 13.82 -13.82 3.97
N ARG A 285 14.75 -14.42 3.24
CA ARG A 285 14.63 -14.68 1.81
C ARG A 285 13.43 -15.57 1.46
N THR A 286 13.22 -16.65 2.19
CA THR A 286 12.16 -17.63 1.91
C THR A 286 10.80 -16.99 2.12
N ASN A 287 10.65 -16.30 3.25
CA ASN A 287 9.43 -15.58 3.58
C ASN A 287 9.17 -14.46 2.57
N LEU A 288 10.17 -13.63 2.26
CA LEU A 288 10.02 -12.51 1.32
C LEU A 288 9.64 -13.00 -0.07
N ARG A 289 10.23 -14.11 -0.51
CA ARG A 289 9.85 -14.76 -1.76
C ARG A 289 8.38 -15.19 -1.76
N SER A 290 7.95 -15.94 -0.75
CA SER A 290 6.56 -16.39 -0.64
C SER A 290 5.58 -15.22 -0.60
N TRP A 291 5.95 -14.15 0.09
CA TRP A 291 5.17 -12.91 0.12
C TRP A 291 5.08 -12.29 -1.28
N VAL A 292 6.20 -12.06 -1.96
CA VAL A 292 6.25 -11.37 -3.26
C VAL A 292 5.55 -12.18 -4.37
N GLU A 293 5.67 -13.50 -4.32
CA GLU A 293 4.96 -14.45 -5.20
C GLU A 293 3.45 -14.50 -4.95
N THR A 294 2.94 -13.88 -3.89
CA THR A 294 1.49 -13.76 -3.62
C THR A 294 1.03 -12.31 -3.71
N ASN A 295 1.89 -11.38 -3.30
CA ASN A 295 1.66 -9.95 -3.16
C ASN A 295 2.90 -9.24 -3.68
N ASN A 296 2.87 -8.74 -4.91
CA ASN A 296 3.97 -7.97 -5.52
C ASN A 296 4.10 -6.56 -4.92
N SER A 297 4.14 -6.48 -3.59
CA SER A 297 4.21 -5.24 -2.82
C SER A 297 5.12 -5.42 -1.62
N HIS A 298 5.80 -4.36 -1.25
CA HIS A 298 6.61 -4.27 -0.05
C HIS A 298 5.71 -4.40 1.19
N PRO A 299 5.99 -5.33 2.12
CA PRO A 299 5.11 -5.59 3.27
C PRO A 299 4.74 -4.35 4.10
N LEU A 300 5.72 -3.46 4.31
CA LEU A 300 5.56 -2.25 5.12
C LEU A 300 4.98 -1.06 4.34
N THR A 301 5.61 -0.67 3.22
CA THR A 301 5.23 0.53 2.45
C THR A 301 4.07 0.29 1.48
N ARG A 302 3.76 -0.98 1.16
CA ARG A 302 2.81 -1.39 0.11
C ARG A 302 3.16 -0.95 -1.31
N GLU A 303 4.34 -0.37 -1.50
CA GLU A 303 4.88 -0.05 -2.82
C GLU A 303 5.20 -1.32 -3.60
N ARG A 304 5.08 -1.30 -4.93
CA ARG A 304 5.39 -2.47 -5.74
C ARG A 304 6.89 -2.72 -5.84
N PHE A 305 7.32 -3.98 -5.85
CA PHE A 305 8.73 -4.32 -6.01
C PHE A 305 9.22 -4.06 -7.45
N ASP A 306 8.38 -4.34 -8.46
CA ASP A 306 8.68 -4.12 -9.87
C ASP A 306 8.45 -2.68 -10.36
N LEU A 307 7.71 -1.88 -9.59
CA LEU A 307 7.35 -0.50 -9.92
C LEU A 307 7.31 0.35 -8.66
N ALA A 308 8.49 0.59 -8.08
CA ALA A 308 8.60 1.38 -6.87
C ALA A 308 8.20 2.84 -7.14
N ASP A 309 7.63 3.50 -6.13
CA ASP A 309 7.19 4.88 -6.29
C ASP A 309 8.40 5.81 -6.51
N PRO A 310 8.32 6.77 -7.44
CA PRO A 310 9.42 7.68 -7.73
C PRO A 310 9.94 8.38 -6.48
N HIS A 311 11.26 8.50 -6.36
CA HIS A 311 11.89 9.27 -5.28
C HIS A 311 12.31 10.64 -5.84
N ASN A 312 11.72 11.72 -5.33
CA ASN A 312 11.97 13.09 -5.80
C ASN A 312 11.77 13.26 -7.31
N GLY A 313 10.70 12.66 -7.85
CA GLY A 313 10.39 12.69 -9.28
C GLY A 313 11.33 11.85 -10.17
N LYS A 314 12.26 11.10 -9.58
CA LYS A 314 13.19 10.22 -10.30
C LYS A 314 12.73 8.77 -10.22
N ASN A 315 13.04 8.00 -11.27
CA ASN A 315 12.75 6.58 -11.32
C ASN A 315 13.33 5.88 -10.10
N ALA A 316 12.52 5.00 -9.50
CA ALA A 316 12.92 4.19 -8.36
C ALA A 316 12.66 2.71 -8.64
N LYS A 317 13.40 1.85 -7.96
CA LYS A 317 13.21 0.40 -7.99
C LYS A 317 13.65 -0.23 -6.68
N TYR A 318 13.10 -1.40 -6.34
CA TYR A 318 13.64 -2.22 -5.26
C TYR A 318 14.67 -3.20 -5.79
N VAL A 319 15.72 -3.42 -5.01
CA VAL A 319 16.72 -4.47 -5.25
C VAL A 319 16.84 -5.31 -3.99
N LEU A 320 16.98 -6.62 -4.20
CA LEU A 320 17.20 -7.60 -3.15
C LEU A 320 18.65 -8.06 -3.15
N VAL A 321 19.28 -8.07 -1.98
CA VAL A 321 20.69 -8.45 -1.80
C VAL A 321 20.79 -9.49 -0.69
N ASP A 322 21.38 -10.64 -1.00
CA ASP A 322 21.70 -11.65 0.01
C ASP A 322 22.70 -11.07 1.02
N TYR A 323 22.36 -11.11 2.31
CA TYR A 323 23.18 -10.53 3.35
C TYR A 323 24.17 -11.55 3.91
N ASN A 324 25.46 -11.33 3.70
CA ASN A 324 26.53 -12.12 4.31
C ASN A 324 27.33 -11.31 5.33
N CYS A 325 27.47 -10.00 5.12
CA CYS A 325 28.08 -9.08 6.05
C CYS A 325 27.73 -7.61 5.72
N LYS A 326 28.09 -6.69 6.61
CA LYS A 326 27.81 -5.25 6.47
C LYS A 326 28.23 -4.60 5.14
N LYS A 327 29.20 -5.15 4.42
CA LYS A 327 29.62 -4.63 3.10
C LYS A 327 28.54 -4.80 2.02
N ASP A 328 27.61 -5.73 2.22
CA ASP A 328 26.52 -6.02 1.29
C ASP A 328 25.39 -4.97 1.44
N ALA A 329 25.39 -4.21 2.54
CA ALA A 329 24.44 -3.13 2.77
C ALA A 329 24.84 -1.87 1.99
N ARG A 330 24.33 -1.76 0.77
CA ARG A 330 24.64 -0.66 -0.15
C ARG A 330 24.46 0.73 0.47
N GLU A 331 23.36 0.93 1.19
CA GLU A 331 23.08 2.19 1.88
C GLU A 331 24.18 2.55 2.88
N LEU A 332 24.66 1.58 3.66
CA LEU A 332 25.75 1.75 4.62
C LEU A 332 27.06 2.13 3.93
N VAL A 333 27.40 1.43 2.83
CA VAL A 333 28.60 1.70 2.03
C VAL A 333 28.56 3.11 1.42
N GLU A 334 27.43 3.50 0.84
CA GLU A 334 27.24 4.81 0.24
C GLU A 334 27.29 5.93 1.29
N ALA A 335 26.66 5.73 2.45
CA ALA A 335 26.71 6.66 3.58
C ALA A 335 28.15 6.84 4.09
N ALA A 336 28.91 5.76 4.27
CA ALA A 336 30.32 5.84 4.69
C ALA A 336 31.18 6.62 3.68
N LYS A 337 31.05 6.30 2.38
CA LYS A 337 31.77 7.00 1.31
C LYS A 337 31.41 8.49 1.26
N PHE A 338 30.13 8.81 1.44
CA PHE A 338 29.66 10.18 1.50
C PHE A 338 30.27 10.95 2.68
N ILE A 339 30.17 10.41 3.89
CA ILE A 339 30.69 11.05 5.11
C ILE A 339 32.19 11.30 4.97
N ARG A 340 32.98 10.29 4.55
CA ARG A 340 34.43 10.45 4.33
C ARG A 340 34.76 11.53 3.32
N LYS A 341 34.03 11.58 2.21
CA LYS A 341 34.23 12.61 1.18
C LYS A 341 34.01 14.01 1.75
N GLU A 342 32.99 14.20 2.59
CA GLU A 342 32.70 15.49 3.24
C GLU A 342 33.66 15.83 4.39
N LEU A 343 34.23 14.84 5.05
CA LEU A 343 35.33 15.05 5.99
C LEU A 343 36.59 15.55 5.25
N ASN A 344 36.97 14.90 4.15
CA ASN A 344 38.20 15.19 3.40
C ASN A 344 38.16 16.50 2.60
N LYS A 345 36.99 16.93 2.12
CA LYS A 345 36.83 18.21 1.39
C LYS A 345 37.35 19.43 2.16
N ARG A 346 37.29 19.41 3.50
CA ARG A 346 37.71 20.54 4.34
C ARG A 346 39.18 20.55 4.73
N GLU A 347 39.87 19.41 4.75
CA GLU A 347 41.33 19.42 4.94
C GLU A 347 42.02 20.20 3.82
N ILE A 348 41.43 20.19 2.62
CA ILE A 348 41.93 20.91 1.45
C ILE A 348 41.50 22.39 1.49
N SER A 349 40.25 22.71 1.90
CA SER A 349 39.74 24.09 1.91
C SER A 349 40.17 24.94 3.12
N LEU A 350 40.55 24.33 4.25
CA LEU A 350 41.12 25.09 5.39
C LEU A 350 42.55 25.59 5.11
N ARG A 351 43.19 25.10 4.05
CA ARG A 351 44.47 25.63 3.55
C ARG A 351 44.31 26.82 2.60
N GLU A 352 43.14 27.01 2.00
CA GLU A 352 42.89 28.04 0.99
C GLU A 352 41.46 28.62 1.11
N ALA A 353 41.37 29.87 1.58
CA ALA A 353 40.24 30.81 1.44
C ALA A 353 39.04 30.76 2.42
N GLY A 354 38.66 31.96 2.87
CA GLY A 354 37.63 32.21 3.87
C GLY A 354 36.18 32.20 3.37
N SER A 355 35.32 31.52 4.15
CA SER A 355 34.07 32.00 4.77
C SER A 355 32.90 32.64 3.98
N THR A 356 32.69 32.40 2.68
CA THR A 356 31.45 32.88 2.00
C THR A 356 30.60 31.85 1.25
N THR A 357 30.95 30.55 1.24
CA THR A 357 30.29 29.55 0.38
C THR A 357 29.30 28.61 1.10
N ILE A 358 28.94 28.90 2.35
CA ILE A 358 28.31 27.90 3.25
C ILE A 358 26.78 27.74 3.06
N SER A 359 26.05 28.77 2.62
CA SER A 359 24.58 28.70 2.50
C SER A 359 24.07 27.99 1.24
N HIS A 360 24.77 28.13 0.12
CA HIS A 360 24.36 27.55 -1.17
C HIS A 360 24.49 26.01 -1.22
N PHE A 361 25.27 25.45 -0.29
CA PHE A 361 25.61 24.02 -0.27
C PHE A 361 24.62 23.19 0.55
N ASN A 362 24.03 23.76 1.60
CA ASN A 362 23.00 23.08 2.39
C ASN A 362 21.78 22.77 1.51
N HIS A 363 21.41 23.73 0.64
CA HIS A 363 20.31 23.58 -0.32
C HIS A 363 20.55 22.44 -1.33
N GLN A 364 21.76 22.32 -1.87
CA GLN A 364 22.11 21.24 -2.80
C GLN A 364 22.14 19.86 -2.12
N PHE A 365 22.56 19.78 -0.86
CA PHE A 365 22.58 18.53 -0.11
C PHE A 365 21.17 18.04 0.22
N THR A 366 20.30 18.93 0.73
CA THR A 366 18.88 18.62 0.96
C THR A 366 18.21 18.20 -0.35
N GLN A 367 18.46 18.90 -1.46
CA GLN A 367 17.94 18.50 -2.78
C GLN A 367 18.50 17.16 -3.30
N LEU A 368 19.74 16.80 -2.99
CA LEU A 368 20.37 15.56 -3.46
C LEU A 368 19.96 14.31 -2.68
N PHE A 369 19.65 14.45 -1.38
CA PHE A 369 19.39 13.31 -0.48
C PHE A 369 17.99 13.27 0.13
N PHE A 370 17.34 14.43 0.31
CA PHE A 370 16.06 14.54 1.04
C PHE A 370 14.93 15.14 0.18
N GLY A 371 15.23 15.53 -1.06
CA GLY A 371 14.29 16.18 -1.96
C GLY A 371 14.09 17.66 -1.66
N ASP A 372 13.59 18.39 -2.66
CA ASP A 372 13.04 19.71 -2.42
C ASP A 372 11.73 19.51 -1.68
N GLY A 373 11.66 19.93 -0.41
CA GLY A 373 10.40 20.04 0.31
C GLY A 373 9.57 21.12 -0.39
N GLN A 374 8.79 20.71 -1.40
CA GLN A 374 8.01 21.60 -2.23
C GLN A 374 6.87 22.21 -1.39
N ASN A 375 7.17 23.29 -0.69
CA ASN A 375 6.17 24.23 -0.23
C ASN A 375 5.62 24.95 -1.47
N ASP A 376 4.60 24.35 -2.10
CA ASP A 376 3.76 25.01 -3.10
C ASP A 376 3.03 26.20 -2.46
N THR A 377 3.74 27.32 -2.36
CA THR A 377 3.16 28.65 -2.26
C THR A 377 3.60 29.40 -3.50
N ALA A 378 2.87 29.16 -4.59
CA ALA A 378 2.97 29.96 -5.80
C ALA A 378 2.45 31.38 -5.47
N GLU A 379 3.38 32.29 -5.20
CA GLU A 379 3.13 33.72 -5.19
C GLU A 379 3.11 34.20 -6.65
N GLU A 380 1.90 34.40 -7.16
CA GLU A 380 1.62 34.89 -8.51
C GLU A 380 2.03 36.37 -8.60
N ALA A 381 3.21 36.63 -9.18
CA ALA A 381 3.69 37.97 -9.46
C ALA A 381 2.89 38.58 -10.63
N VAL A 382 1.98 39.49 -10.29
CA VAL A 382 1.25 40.34 -11.23
C VAL A 382 2.21 41.38 -11.83
N GLU A 383 2.44 41.30 -13.15
CA GLU A 383 3.09 42.37 -13.90
C GLU A 383 2.14 43.56 -14.10
N PRO A 384 2.59 44.81 -13.89
CA PRO A 384 1.81 45.99 -14.24
C PRO A 384 2.00 46.34 -15.72
N SER A 385 0.96 46.13 -16.54
CA SER A 385 0.92 46.67 -17.90
C SER A 385 0.74 48.19 -17.87
N SER A 386 1.69 48.90 -18.47
CA SER A 386 1.74 50.36 -18.55
C SER A 386 0.93 50.88 -19.74
N SER A 387 0.21 51.95 -19.49
CA SER A 387 -0.57 52.71 -20.47
C SER A 387 0.32 53.56 -21.38
N SER A 388 0.15 53.45 -22.70
CA SER A 388 0.19 54.54 -23.69
C SER A 388 -0.13 53.93 -25.07
N GLY A 389 -0.77 54.57 -26.04
CA GLY A 389 -1.24 55.93 -26.14
C GLY A 389 -2.29 56.03 -27.24
N TYR A 390 -2.97 57.17 -27.21
CA TYR A 390 -4.05 57.63 -28.05
C TYR A 390 -3.50 58.16 -29.39
N THR A 391 -4.16 57.88 -30.51
CA THR A 391 -4.09 58.75 -31.71
C THR A 391 -5.45 58.76 -32.42
N PRO A 392 -6.02 59.94 -32.73
CA PRO A 392 -7.28 60.05 -33.44
C PRO A 392 -7.06 60.31 -34.93
N THR A 393 -7.94 59.77 -35.77
CA THR A 393 -8.54 60.39 -36.97
C THR A 393 -9.80 59.66 -37.33
#